data_AF-P79814-F1
#
_entry.id   AF-P79814-F1
#
_cell.length_a   1.000
_cell.length_b   1.000
_cell.length_c   1.000
_cell.angle_alpha   90.00
_cell.angle_beta   90.00
_cell.angle_gamma   90.00
#
_symmetry.space_group_name_H-M   'P 1'
#
loop_
_entity.id
_entity.type
_entity.pdbx_description
1 polymer ?
#
loop_
_entity_poly.entity_id
_entity_poly.type
_entity_poly.pdbx_seq_one_letter_code
_entity_poly.pdbx_strand_id
1 'polypeptide(L)' 'ITTQKRACNTATCVTHRLADFLSRSGGMGNSNFVPTNVGAKAFGRRRRNTQM' A
#
# COMPACT_ATOMS: atom_id res chain seq x y z
N ILE A 1 18.84 -6.04 17.25
CA ILE A 1 17.56 -6.17 17.98
C ILE A 1 16.46 -5.70 17.03
N THR A 2 15.66 -6.60 16.46
CA THR A 2 14.51 -6.22 15.62
C THR A 2 13.31 -5.96 16.52
N THR A 3 12.89 -4.70 16.64
CA THR A 3 11.69 -4.34 17.41
C THR A 3 10.45 -4.75 16.61
N GLN A 4 9.84 -5.87 16.99
CA GLN A 4 8.60 -6.30 16.37
C GLN A 4 7.48 -5.35 16.83
N LYS A 5 6.83 -4.65 15.88
CA LYS A 5 5.73 -3.73 16.18
C LYS A 5 4.61 -4.54 16.85
N ARG A 6 4.19 -4.14 18.05
CA ARG A 6 3.15 -4.86 18.81
C ARG A 6 1.83 -4.76 18.05
N ALA A 7 1.37 -5.85 17.45
CA ALA A 7 0.05 -5.91 16.83
C ALA A 7 -1.00 -6.00 17.94
N CYS A 8 -1.98 -5.09 17.93
CA CYS A 8 -3.05 -5.14 18.92
C CYS A 8 -4.17 -6.10 18.49
N ASN A 9 -4.45 -7.13 19.30
CA ASN A 9 -5.38 -8.23 18.97
C ASN A 9 -6.71 -8.18 19.77
N THR A 10 -6.96 -7.11 20.53
CA THR A 10 -8.20 -6.95 21.29
C THR A 10 -9.32 -6.38 20.43
N ALA A 11 -10.57 -6.60 20.82
CA ALA A 11 -11.74 -6.04 20.14
C ALA A 11 -11.72 -4.50 20.10
N THR A 12 -11.16 -3.86 21.14
CA THR A 12 -10.97 -2.41 21.20
C THR A 12 -10.08 -1.86 20.10
N CYS A 13 -9.16 -2.66 19.55
CA CYS A 13 -8.28 -2.23 18.47
C CYS A 13 -8.89 -2.38 17.08
N VAL A 14 -10.10 -2.94 16.96
CA VAL A 14 -10.82 -3.03 15.70
C VAL A 14 -11.16 -1.64 15.17
N THR A 15 -11.52 -0.69 16.04
CA THR A 15 -11.79 0.71 15.64
C THR A 15 -10.54 1.40 15.10
N HIS A 16 -9.38 1.21 15.73
CA HIS A 16 -8.12 1.73 15.21
C HIS A 16 -7.73 1.10 13.86
N ARG A 17 -7.89 -0.22 13.71
CA ARG A 17 -7.66 -0.91 12.44
C ARG A 17 -8.60 -0.42 11.34
N LEU A 18 -9.85 -0.13 11.68
CA LEU A 18 -10.84 0.42 10.76
C LEU A 18 -10.44 1.85 10.33
N ALA A 19 -10.02 2.70 11.26
CA ALA A 19 -9.55 4.04 10.95
C ALA A 19 -8.32 4.02 10.02
N ASP A 20 -7.34 3.16 10.30
CA ASP A 20 -6.16 2.95 9.44
C ASP A 20 -6.56 2.44 8.04
N PHE A 21 -7.52 1.52 7.98
CA PHE A 21 -8.02 0.97 6.72
C PHE A 21 -8.69 2.04 5.87
N LEU A 22 -9.59 2.84 6.45
CA LEU A 22 -10.26 3.94 5.75
C LEU A 22 -9.28 5.03 5.32
N SER A 23 -8.27 5.32 6.14
CA SER A 23 -7.22 6.29 5.80
C SER A 23 -6.37 5.85 4.59
N ARG A 24 -6.04 4.55 4.49
CA ARG A 24 -5.33 3.99 3.33
C ARG A 24 -6.22 3.81 2.10
N SER A 25 -7.49 3.50 2.30
CA SER A 25 -8.38 3.03 1.23
C SER A 25 -9.40 4.06 0.76
N GLY A 26 -9.53 5.20 1.45
CA GLY A 26 -10.56 6.21 1.20
C GLY A 26 -10.54 6.78 -0.22
N GLY A 27 -9.41 6.73 -0.92
CA GLY A 27 -9.29 7.15 -2.32
C GLY A 27 -9.74 6.10 -3.35
N MET A 28 -9.86 4.81 -2.97
CA MET A 28 -10.19 3.72 -3.90
C MET A 28 -11.67 3.65 -4.28
N GLY A 29 -12.56 4.20 -3.45
CA GLY A 29 -14.00 4.25 -3.71
C GLY A 29 -14.45 5.43 -4.57
N ASN A 30 -13.53 6.31 -4.98
CA ASN A 30 -13.85 7.46 -5.82
C ASN A 30 -14.10 6.99 -7.26
N SER A 31 -15.12 7.51 -7.94
CA SER A 31 -15.43 7.20 -9.34
C SER A 31 -14.28 7.50 -10.31
N ASN A 32 -13.36 8.40 -9.91
CA ASN A 32 -12.17 8.77 -10.68
C ASN A 32 -10.89 8.07 -10.18
N PHE A 33 -11.00 6.98 -9.43
CA PHE A 33 -9.83 6.24 -8.97
C PHE A 33 -9.06 5.63 -10.14
N VAL A 34 -7.78 6.01 -10.28
CA VAL A 34 -6.87 5.42 -11.26
C VAL A 34 -6.02 4.37 -10.56
N PRO A 35 -6.19 3.07 -10.86
CA PRO A 35 -5.37 2.02 -10.26
C PRO A 35 -3.90 2.22 -10.56
N THR A 36 -3.03 1.85 -9.62
CA THR A 36 -1.59 1.81 -9.88
C THR A 36 -1.28 0.78 -10.96
N ASN A 37 -0.46 1.15 -11.93
CA ASN A 37 -0.06 0.22 -12.99
C ASN A 37 0.84 -0.87 -12.39
N VAL A 38 0.35 -2.12 -12.42
CA VAL A 38 1.08 -3.30 -11.93
C VAL A 38 1.41 -4.30 -13.06
N GLY A 39 1.34 -3.86 -14.32
CA GLY A 39 1.61 -4.71 -15.48
C GLY A 39 3.06 -5.20 -15.57
N ALA A 40 3.31 -6.16 -16.46
CA ALA A 40 4.62 -6.83 -16.62
C ALA A 40 5.79 -5.89 -16.94
N LYS A 41 5.51 -4.67 -17.43
CA LYS A 41 6.51 -3.61 -17.69
C LYS A 41 6.53 -2.50 -16.65
N ALA A 42 5.60 -2.50 -15.69
CA ALA A 42 5.48 -1.45 -14.67
C ALA A 42 6.52 -1.59 -13.57
N PHE A 43 6.83 -2.82 -13.18
CA PHE A 43 7.88 -3.13 -12.23
C PHE A 43 9.03 -3.81 -12.97
N GLY A 44 10.13 -3.09 -13.16
CA GLY A 44 11.36 -3.62 -13.75
C GLY A 44 12.57 -2.80 -13.32
N ARG A 45 13.76 -3.42 -13.26
CA ARG A 45 15.02 -2.66 -13.14
C ARG A 45 15.05 -1.67 -14.29
N ARG A 46 15.19 -0.36 -14.02
CA ARG A 46 15.42 0.67 -15.05
C ARG A 46 16.39 0.05 -16.06
N ARG A 47 15.98 -0.12 -17.32
CA ARG A 47 16.96 -0.43 -18.36
C ARG A 47 17.90 0.76 -18.33
N ARG A 48 19.10 0.58 -17.77
CA ARG A 48 20.18 1.54 -17.94
C ARG A 48 20.29 1.64 -19.45
N ASN A 49 19.92 2.79 -20.00
CA ASN A 49 20.15 3.07 -21.40
C ASN A 49 21.68 3.11 -21.53
N THR A 50 22.32 1.95 -21.70
CA THR A 50 23.67 1.88 -22.23
C THR A 50 23.50 2.31 -23.68
N GLN A 51 23.56 3.62 -23.87
CA GLN A 51 23.84 4.25 -25.14
C GLN A 51 25.10 3.53 -25.66
N MET A 52 24.89 2.63 -26.63
CA MET A 52 25.93 2.25 -27.58
C MET A 52 25.60 3.01 -28.85
#